data_AF-A0A6P8HN11-F1
#
_entry.id   AF-A0A6P8HN11-F1
#
_cell.length_a   1.000
_cell.length_b   1.000
_cell.length_c   1.000
_cell.angle_alpha   90.00
_cell.angle_beta   90.00
_cell.angle_gamma   90.00
#
_symmetry.space_group_name_H-M   'P 1'
#
loop_
_entity.id
_entity.type
_entity.pdbx_description
1 polymer ?
#
loop_
_entity_poly.entity_id
_entity_poly.type
_entity_poly.pdbx_seq_one_letter_code
_entity_poly.pdbx_strand_id
1 'polypeptide(L)'
;MVNLSNILSARGPHLIYGVKRGKVPTKLRPTVVATKTITKRAPCTEEMFKLLTCWKRNTYSDAKCSDEIGTFMKCAQRHMDMKANQTTSDAWTSTDVNKVLKQFTELKGPRDH
;
A
#
# COMPACT_ATOMS: atom_id res chain seq x y z
N MET A 1 50.29 2.35 -4.98
CA MET A 1 49.25 3.30 -5.43
C MET A 1 48.17 2.52 -6.17
N VAL A 2 46.92 2.53 -5.70
CA VAL A 2 45.81 1.86 -6.38
C VAL A 2 45.30 2.77 -7.49
N ASN A 3 45.24 2.27 -8.73
CA ASN A 3 44.83 3.05 -9.88
C ASN A 3 43.30 3.23 -9.86
N LEU A 4 42.84 4.42 -9.43
CA LEU A 4 41.41 4.74 -9.25
C LEU A 4 40.60 4.57 -10.54
N SER A 5 41.23 4.77 -11.70
CA SER A 5 40.59 4.63 -13.01
C SER A 5 40.11 3.19 -13.27
N ASN A 6 40.91 2.20 -12.87
CA ASN A 6 40.53 0.78 -12.98
C ASN A 6 39.41 0.39 -11.99
N ILE A 7 39.35 1.06 -10.84
CA ILE A 7 38.30 0.86 -9.83
C ILE A 7 36.96 1.46 -10.30
N LEU A 8 37.01 2.59 -11.00
CA LEU A 8 35.83 3.24 -11.59
C LEU A 8 35.30 2.48 -12.80
N SER A 9 36.17 1.96 -13.68
CA SER A 9 35.74 1.11 -14.81
C SER A 9 35.24 -0.27 -14.37
N ALA A 10 35.73 -0.82 -13.25
CA ALA A 10 35.16 -2.04 -12.65
C ALA A 10 33.76 -1.82 -12.04
N ARG A 11 33.39 -0.57 -11.74
CA ARG A 11 32.03 -0.16 -11.36
C ARG A 11 31.21 0.13 -12.61
N GLY A 12 30.86 -0.92 -13.35
CA GLY A 12 29.82 -0.81 -14.39
C GLY A 12 28.49 -0.20 -13.87
N PRO A 13 27.48 -0.08 -14.74
CA PRO A 13 26.24 0.57 -14.37
C PRO A 13 25.57 -0.09 -13.17
N HIS A 14 24.99 0.74 -12.33
CA HIS A 14 24.23 0.35 -11.16
C HIS A 14 22.76 0.16 -11.59
N LEU A 15 22.21 -1.03 -11.39
CA LEU A 15 20.83 -1.35 -11.79
C LEU A 15 19.78 -0.56 -10.99
N ILE A 16 20.02 -0.29 -9.69
CA ILE A 16 19.06 0.39 -8.79
C ILE A 16 19.80 1.26 -7.78
N TYR A 17 19.77 2.59 -7.94
CA TYR A 17 20.46 3.54 -7.06
C TYR A 17 20.33 3.20 -5.55
N GLY A 18 21.46 3.13 -4.84
CA GLY A 18 21.50 2.85 -3.40
C GLY A 18 21.65 1.37 -3.00
N VAL A 19 21.58 0.41 -3.93
CA VAL A 19 21.69 -1.04 -3.60
C VAL A 19 23.09 -1.59 -3.88
N LYS A 20 23.76 -2.28 -2.94
CA LYS A 20 25.10 -2.84 -3.24
C LYS A 20 25.05 -3.85 -4.41
N ARG A 21 26.05 -3.81 -5.31
CA ARG A 21 26.21 -4.82 -6.38
C ARG A 21 26.25 -6.22 -5.78
N GLY A 22 25.53 -7.17 -6.38
CA GLY A 22 25.35 -8.54 -5.87
C GLY A 22 24.15 -8.76 -4.94
N LYS A 23 23.44 -7.69 -4.54
CA LYS A 23 22.16 -7.80 -3.81
C LYS A 23 20.93 -7.73 -4.72
N VAL A 24 21.10 -7.36 -5.98
CA VAL A 24 20.04 -7.37 -6.99
C VAL A 24 20.07 -8.73 -7.70
N PRO A 25 18.99 -9.53 -7.62
CA PRO A 25 18.89 -10.78 -8.37
C PRO A 25 18.99 -10.52 -9.88
N THR A 26 19.67 -11.40 -10.60
CA THR A 26 19.77 -11.33 -12.08
C THR A 26 18.50 -11.79 -12.78
N LYS A 27 17.58 -12.43 -12.06
CA LYS A 27 16.28 -12.89 -12.56
C LYS A 27 15.16 -12.34 -11.68
N LEU A 28 14.08 -11.89 -12.31
CA LEU A 28 12.87 -11.49 -11.60
C LEU A 28 12.18 -12.71 -11.00
N ARG A 29 11.52 -12.51 -9.85
CA ARG A 29 10.72 -13.56 -9.22
C ARG A 29 9.43 -13.77 -10.02
N PRO A 30 8.94 -15.02 -10.17
CA PRO A 30 7.68 -15.31 -10.86
C PRO A 30 6.43 -14.89 -10.07
N THR A 31 6.61 -14.23 -8.92
CA THR A 31 5.51 -13.74 -8.09
C THR A 31 5.76 -12.33 -7.59
N VAL A 32 4.69 -11.54 -7.58
CA VAL A 32 4.61 -10.22 -6.95
C VAL A 32 4.00 -10.36 -5.55
N VAL A 33 4.58 -9.58 -4.62
CA VAL A 33 4.07 -9.46 -3.26
C VAL A 33 2.82 -8.58 -3.31
N ALA A 34 1.76 -9.01 -2.61
CA ALA A 34 0.55 -8.20 -2.49
C ALA A 34 0.89 -6.81 -1.92
N THR A 35 0.57 -5.77 -2.68
CA THR A 35 0.64 -4.40 -2.18
C THR A 35 -0.42 -4.25 -1.11
N LYS A 36 0.00 -4.08 0.14
CA LYS A 36 -0.93 -3.70 1.22
C LYS A 36 -1.56 -2.36 0.83
N THR A 37 -2.87 -2.34 0.65
CA THR A 37 -3.63 -1.09 0.58
C THR A 37 -3.58 -0.46 1.96
N ILE A 38 -2.54 0.33 2.22
CA ILE A 38 -2.45 1.07 3.48
C ILE A 38 -3.51 2.17 3.40
N THR A 39 -4.67 1.91 3.98
CA THR A 39 -5.63 2.97 4.32
C THR A 39 -5.00 3.79 5.44
N LYS A 40 -4.23 4.82 5.06
CA LYS A 40 -3.38 5.60 5.99
C LYS A 40 -4.14 6.39 7.06
N ARG A 41 -5.48 6.43 7.01
CA ARG A 41 -6.29 7.22 7.93
C ARG A 41 -7.53 6.45 8.35
N ALA A 42 -7.77 6.40 9.66
CA ALA A 42 -9.08 6.02 10.16
C ALA A 42 -10.12 7.02 9.62
N PRO A 43 -11.27 6.55 9.12
CA PRO A 43 -12.34 7.42 8.66
C PRO A 43 -12.94 8.19 9.84
N CYS A 44 -13.53 9.35 9.56
CA CYS A 44 -14.35 10.11 10.52
C CYS A 44 -13.64 10.58 11.80
N THR A 45 -12.31 10.66 11.80
CA THR A 45 -11.54 11.12 12.97
C THR A 45 -11.84 12.57 13.34
N GLU A 46 -12.04 13.44 12.35
CA GLU A 46 -12.34 14.86 12.58
C GLU A 46 -13.69 15.07 13.29
N GLU A 47 -14.73 14.35 12.85
CA GLU A 47 -16.05 14.38 13.49
C GLU A 47 -16.01 13.75 14.88
N MET A 48 -15.23 12.69 15.07
CA MET A 48 -14.99 12.09 16.38
C MET A 48 -14.33 13.09 17.34
N PHE A 49 -13.35 13.88 16.89
CA PHE A 49 -12.74 14.90 17.75
C PHE A 49 -13.72 15.99 18.14
N LYS A 50 -14.60 16.45 17.22
CA LYS A 50 -15.65 17.43 17.55
C LYS A 50 -16.59 16.90 18.63
N LEU A 51 -17.07 15.67 18.47
CA LEU A 51 -17.90 14.99 19.47
C LEU A 51 -17.21 14.93 20.85
N LEU A 52 -15.96 14.46 20.89
CA LEU A 52 -15.19 14.37 22.14
C LEU A 52 -14.98 15.74 22.78
N THR A 53 -14.79 16.80 21.99
CA THR A 53 -14.68 18.17 22.54
C THR A 53 -15.99 18.68 23.10
N CYS A 54 -17.13 18.35 22.48
CA CYS A 54 -18.45 18.71 23.01
C CYS A 54 -18.70 17.98 24.34
N TRP A 55 -18.49 16.66 24.37
CA TRP A 55 -18.63 15.88 25.60
C TRP A 55 -17.75 16.38 26.73
N LYS A 56 -16.49 16.74 26.44
CA LYS A 56 -15.57 17.29 27.44
C LYS A 56 -16.10 18.58 28.08
N ARG A 57 -16.78 19.44 27.31
CA ARG A 57 -17.35 20.71 27.80
C ARG A 57 -18.68 20.52 28.51
N ASN A 58 -19.46 19.52 28.10
CA ASN A 58 -20.85 19.32 28.50
C ASN A 58 -21.05 18.12 29.43
N THR A 59 -20.02 17.76 30.21
CA THR A 59 -20.05 16.63 31.17
C THR A 59 -20.55 15.32 30.57
N TYR A 60 -20.19 15.06 29.31
CA TYR A 60 -20.60 13.86 28.55
C TYR A 60 -22.12 13.70 28.41
N SER A 61 -22.87 14.81 28.37
CA SER A 61 -24.32 14.79 28.11
C SER A 61 -24.63 14.72 26.62
N ASP A 62 -25.23 13.61 26.18
CA ASP A 62 -25.61 13.40 24.78
C ASP A 62 -26.68 14.39 24.29
N ALA A 63 -27.59 14.80 25.17
CA ALA A 63 -28.63 15.78 24.84
C ALA A 63 -28.04 17.15 24.44
N LYS A 64 -26.86 17.50 24.96
CA LYS A 64 -26.16 18.76 24.66
C LYS A 64 -25.23 18.66 23.45
N CYS A 65 -24.97 17.44 22.96
CA CYS A 65 -24.03 17.15 21.87
C CYS A 65 -24.71 16.38 20.73
N SER A 66 -26.04 16.48 20.63
CA SER A 66 -26.85 15.72 19.65
C SER A 66 -26.44 16.01 18.20
N ASP A 67 -26.01 17.24 17.94
CA ASP A 67 -25.63 17.68 16.60
C ASP A 67 -24.31 17.03 16.18
N GLU A 68 -23.30 17.01 17.05
CA GLU A 68 -22.01 16.35 16.83
C GLU A 68 -22.14 14.82 16.77
N ILE A 69 -23.04 14.24 17.56
CA ILE A 69 -23.39 12.81 17.44
C ILE A 69 -23.98 12.53 16.06
N GLY A 70 -24.91 13.38 15.61
CA GLY A 70 -25.53 13.28 14.30
C GLY A 70 -24.52 13.39 13.15
N THR A 71 -23.54 14.29 13.22
CA THR A 71 -22.50 14.42 12.18
C THR A 71 -21.55 13.23 12.18
N PHE A 72 -21.14 12.75 13.34
CA PHE A 72 -20.31 11.56 13.46
C PHE A 72 -21.00 10.32 12.89
N MET A 73 -22.28 10.09 13.25
CA MET A 73 -23.05 8.94 12.76
C MET A 73 -23.29 9.00 11.26
N LYS A 74 -23.54 10.19 10.69
CA LYS A 74 -23.63 10.37 9.23
C LYS A 74 -22.33 10.01 8.53
N CYS A 75 -21.18 10.40 9.10
CA CYS A 75 -19.89 10.01 8.54
C CYS A 75 -19.66 8.49 8.63
N ALA A 76 -19.97 7.89 9.79
CA ALA A 76 -19.84 6.46 10.00
C ALA A 76 -20.69 5.66 9.00
N GLN A 77 -21.95 6.05 8.79
CA GLN A 77 -22.85 5.41 7.83
C GLN A 77 -22.29 5.48 6.41
N ARG A 78 -21.87 6.67 5.95
CA ARG A 78 -21.24 6.83 4.62
C ARG A 78 -20.04 5.92 4.44
N HIS A 79 -19.20 5.78 5.46
CA HIS A 79 -18.04 4.90 5.38
C HIS A 79 -18.44 3.42 5.34
N MET A 80 -19.46 3.00 6.10
CA MET A 80 -19.99 1.64 6.02
C MET A 80 -20.54 1.34 4.62
N ASP A 81 -21.28 2.28 4.03
CA ASP A 81 -21.84 2.15 2.68
C ASP A 81 -20.73 2.09 1.62
N MET A 82 -19.68 2.92 1.74
CA MET A 82 -18.52 2.88 0.84
C MET A 82 -17.73 1.57 0.95
N LYS A 83 -17.60 1.01 2.15
CA LYS A 83 -16.93 -0.28 2.37
C LYS A 83 -17.76 -1.43 1.81
N ALA A 84 -19.08 -1.37 1.94
CA ALA A 84 -19.99 -2.36 1.34
C ALA A 84 -19.98 -2.29 -0.19
N ASN A 85 -19.91 -1.07 -0.74
CA ASN A 85 -19.84 -0.80 -2.18
C ASN A 85 -18.41 -0.79 -2.72
N GLN A 86 -17.44 -1.32 -1.99
CA GLN A 86 -16.06 -1.46 -2.47
C GLN A 86 -16.01 -2.59 -3.51
N THR A 87 -16.59 -2.32 -4.69
CA THR A 87 -16.37 -3.10 -5.89
C THR A 87 -14.89 -3.07 -6.19
N THR A 88 -14.31 -4.26 -6.42
CA THR A 88 -12.94 -4.43 -6.90
C THR A 88 -12.73 -3.46 -8.06
N SER A 89 -11.91 -2.43 -7.85
CA SER A 89 -11.50 -1.54 -8.94
C SER A 89 -10.97 -2.39 -10.10
N ASP A 90 -11.18 -1.96 -11.35
CA ASP A 90 -10.62 -2.60 -12.57
C ASP A 90 -9.08 -2.72 -12.58
N ALA A 91 -8.41 -2.34 -11.50
CA ALA A 91 -7.02 -2.60 -11.25
C ALA A 91 -6.76 -4.09 -11.02
N TRP A 92 -5.76 -4.61 -11.73
CA TRP A 92 -5.27 -5.97 -11.60
C TRP A 92 -4.94 -6.32 -10.15
N THR A 93 -5.52 -7.41 -9.64
CA THR A 93 -5.17 -7.89 -8.31
C THR A 93 -3.80 -8.59 -8.35
N SER A 94 -3.08 -8.62 -7.22
CA SER A 94 -1.81 -9.36 -7.15
C SER A 94 -1.97 -10.84 -7.47
N THR A 95 -3.16 -11.41 -7.24
CA THR A 95 -3.50 -12.78 -7.61
C THR A 95 -3.58 -12.96 -9.13
N ASP A 96 -4.19 -12.01 -9.84
CA ASP A 96 -4.30 -12.06 -11.31
C ASP A 96 -2.93 -11.95 -11.96
N VAL A 97 -2.12 -10.99 -11.51
CA VAL A 97 -0.74 -10.81 -11.98
C VAL A 97 0.09 -12.08 -11.72
N ASN A 98 -0.02 -12.67 -10.53
CA ASN A 98 0.68 -13.91 -10.19
C ASN A 98 0.26 -15.10 -11.06
N LYS A 99 -1.03 -15.19 -11.45
CA LYS A 99 -1.51 -16.24 -12.33
C LYS A 99 -0.87 -16.14 -13.73
N VAL A 100 -0.83 -14.92 -14.28
CA VAL A 100 -0.19 -14.65 -15.58
C VAL A 100 1.32 -14.93 -15.50
N LEU A 101 2.01 -14.43 -14.48
CA LEU A 101 3.44 -14.64 -14.33
C LEU A 101 3.82 -16.13 -14.27
N LYS A 102 3.03 -16.96 -13.56
CA LYS A 102 3.25 -18.42 -13.53
C LYS A 102 3.14 -19.04 -14.92
N GLN A 103 2.09 -18.71 -15.67
CA GLN A 103 1.87 -19.24 -17.01
C GLN A 103 3.05 -18.97 -17.96
N PHE A 104 3.67 -17.80 -17.89
CA PHE A 104 4.77 -17.42 -18.77
C PHE A 104 6.17 -17.79 -18.26
N THR A 105 6.30 -18.12 -16.96
CA THR A 105 7.60 -18.50 -16.38
C THR A 105 7.82 -20.01 -16.33
N GLU A 106 6.76 -20.83 -16.31
CA GLU A 106 6.86 -22.29 -16.39
C GLU A 106 7.26 -22.79 -17.80
N LEU A 107 7.18 -21.94 -18.83
CA LEU A 107 7.43 -22.32 -20.23
C LEU A 107 8.87 -22.18 -20.74
N LYS A 108 9.88 -21.93 -19.90
CA LYS A 108 11.28 -21.90 -20.38
C LYS A 108 12.31 -22.23 -19.29
N GLY A 109 12.45 -23.52 -18.99
CA GLY A 109 13.79 -24.08 -18.79
C GLY A 109 14.59 -23.94 -20.09
N PRO A 110 15.92 -23.78 -20.05
CA PRO A 110 16.72 -23.67 -21.27
C PRO A 110 16.42 -24.87 -22.18
N ARG A 111 16.06 -24.60 -23.44
CA ARG A 111 16.28 -25.60 -24.49
C ARG A 111 17.78 -25.57 -24.72
N ASP A 112 18.48 -26.50 -24.08
CA ASP A 112 19.84 -26.83 -24.44
C ASP A 112 19.80 -27.38 -25.88
N HIS A 113 20.27 -26.58 -26.83
CA HIS A 113 20.66 -26.97 -28.17
C HIS A 113 22.17 -26.71 -28.30
#